data_AF-A0A3C1BH05-F1
#
_entry.id   AF-A0A3C1BH05-F1
#
_cell.length_a   1.000
_cell.length_b   1.000
_cell.length_c   1.000
_cell.angle_alpha   90.00
_cell.angle_beta   90.00
_cell.angle_gamma   90.00
#
_symmetry.space_group_name_H-M   'P 1'
#
loop_
_entity.id
_entity.type
_entity.pdbx_description
1 polymer ?
#
loop_
_entity_poly.entity_id
_entity_poly.type
_entity_poly.pdbx_seq_one_letter_code
_entity_poly.pdbx_strand_id
1 'polypeptide(L)' 'MNEGQSLLEKLEKLFGDEPFDPVEEELFKWFLYAYTGKGSSIEDLDKLSFELFKDKLTVLMDAVYQWHQEEKLKQQLS' A
#
# COMPACT_ATOMS: atom_id res chain seq x y z
N MET A 1 -6.99 23.20 18.22
CA MET A 1 -6.66 21.75 18.16
C MET A 1 -7.16 21.29 16.81
N ASN A 2 -6.28 21.02 15.84
CA ASN A 2 -6.72 20.49 14.55
C ASN A 2 -6.95 19.00 14.73
N GLU A 3 -8.22 18.64 14.89
CA GLU A 3 -8.70 17.27 15.00
C GLU A 3 -8.27 16.49 13.75
N GLY A 4 -7.62 15.34 13.98
CA GLY A 4 -7.17 14.48 12.90
C GLY A 4 -8.37 14.02 12.08
N GLN A 5 -8.27 14.14 10.76
CA GLN A 5 -9.26 13.59 9.83
C GLN A 5 -9.56 12.14 10.18
N SER A 6 -10.85 11.80 10.17
CA SER A 6 -11.30 10.44 10.43
C SER A 6 -10.72 9.50 9.36
N LEU A 7 -10.56 8.21 9.69
CA LEU A 7 -10.11 7.22 8.72
C LEU A 7 -11.02 7.22 7.49
N LEU A 8 -12.32 7.42 7.67
CA LEU A 8 -13.31 7.49 6.61
C LEU A 8 -13.03 8.64 5.63
N GLU A 9 -12.79 9.86 6.14
CA GLU A 9 -12.46 11.02 5.30
C GLU A 9 -11.14 10.84 4.53
N LYS A 10 -10.18 10.09 5.08
CA LYS A 10 -8.94 9.75 4.37
C LYS A 10 -9.18 8.72 3.28
N LEU A 11 -10.04 7.73 3.53
CA LEU A 11 -10.41 6.72 2.54
C LEU A 11 -11.21 7.33 1.39
N GLU A 12 -12.18 8.22 1.67
CA GLU A 12 -12.94 8.94 0.64
C GLU A 12 -12.04 9.75 -0.30
N LYS A 13 -11.00 10.40 0.24
CA LYS A 13 -10.00 11.12 -0.57
C LYS A 13 -9.06 10.21 -1.36
N LEU A 14 -8.81 9.01 -0.86
CA LEU A 14 -7.90 8.04 -1.48
C LEU A 14 -8.57 7.23 -2.58
N PHE A 15 -9.88 6.98 -2.45
CA PHE A 15 -10.61 6.06 -3.29
C PHE A 15 -11.70 6.72 -4.16
N GLY A 16 -11.97 8.03 -4.00
CA GLY A 16 -12.81 8.79 -4.93
C GLY A 16 -14.21 8.21 -5.17
N ASP A 17 -14.86 8.67 -6.26
CA ASP A 17 -16.08 8.08 -6.79
C ASP A 17 -15.72 7.12 -7.93
N GLU A 18 -16.33 5.93 -7.96
CA GLU A 18 -16.06 4.87 -8.94
C GLU A 18 -16.16 5.32 -10.41
N PRO A 19 -15.40 4.70 -11.34
CA PRO A 19 -14.65 3.44 -11.18
C PRO A 19 -13.22 3.63 -10.67
N PHE A 20 -12.75 2.67 -9.85
CA PHE A 20 -11.36 2.64 -9.40
C PHE A 20 -10.41 2.49 -10.58
N ASP A 21 -9.40 3.35 -10.66
CA ASP A 21 -8.29 3.15 -11.59
C ASP A 21 -7.38 1.99 -11.11
N PRO A 22 -6.46 1.47 -11.96
CA PRO A 22 -5.60 0.36 -11.58
C PRO A 22 -4.72 0.61 -10.34
N VAL A 23 -4.43 1.88 -10.00
CA VAL A 23 -3.66 2.24 -8.81
C VAL A 23 -4.57 2.16 -7.57
N GLU A 24 -5.78 2.70 -7.68
CA GLU A 24 -6.81 2.64 -6.63
C GLU A 24 -7.18 1.19 -6.31
N GLU A 25 -7.29 0.31 -7.31
CA GLU A 25 -7.52 -1.13 -7.08
C GLU A 25 -6.40 -1.79 -6.24
N GLU A 26 -5.13 -1.48 -6.52
CA GLU A 26 -4.01 -2.03 -5.75
C GLU A 26 -3.94 -1.45 -4.33
N LEU A 27 -4.21 -0.15 -4.18
CA LEU A 27 -4.32 0.49 -2.86
C LEU A 27 -5.46 -0.13 -2.04
N PHE A 28 -6.59 -0.46 -2.67
CA PHE A 28 -7.72 -1.09 -2.01
C PHE A 28 -7.38 -2.51 -1.54
N LYS A 29 -6.67 -3.30 -2.36
CA LYS A 29 -6.15 -4.62 -1.95
C LYS A 29 -5.22 -4.52 -0.74
N TRP A 30 -4.35 -3.51 -0.72
CA TRP A 30 -3.44 -3.26 0.40
C TRP A 30 -4.20 -2.85 1.67
N PHE A 31 -5.22 -2.00 1.52
CA PHE A 31 -6.12 -1.64 2.61
C PHE A 31 -6.85 -2.87 3.16
N LEU A 32 -7.42 -3.73 2.31
CA LEU A 32 -8.08 -4.97 2.74
C LEU A 32 -7.12 -5.92 3.45
N TYR A 33 -5.88 -6.05 2.96
CA TYR A 33 -4.84 -6.82 3.65
C TYR A 33 -4.67 -6.33 5.09
N ALA A 34 -4.50 -5.02 5.28
CA ALA A 34 -4.39 -4.40 6.59
C ALA A 34 -5.65 -4.60 7.45
N TYR A 35 -6.83 -4.37 6.87
CA TYR A 35 -8.12 -4.47 7.54
C TYR A 35 -8.43 -5.88 8.05
N THR A 36 -7.96 -6.92 7.35
CA THR A 36 -8.09 -8.32 7.80
C THR A 36 -7.15 -8.70 8.95
N GLY A 37 -6.49 -7.71 9.58
CA GLY A 37 -5.59 -7.90 10.72
C GLY A 37 -4.17 -8.31 10.31
N LYS A 38 -3.88 -8.42 9.02
CA LYS A 38 -2.51 -8.68 8.57
C LYS A 38 -1.73 -7.36 8.59
N GLY A 39 -0.53 -7.36 9.14
CA GLY A 39 0.23 -6.11 9.32
C GLY A 39 -0.31 -5.19 10.42
N SER A 40 -1.21 -5.69 11.29
CA SER A 40 -1.71 -4.92 12.43
C SER A 40 -0.60 -4.48 13.39
N SER A 41 0.51 -5.23 13.47
CA SER A 41 1.69 -4.88 14.26
C SER A 41 2.38 -3.57 13.85
N ILE A 42 1.93 -2.93 12.77
CA ILE A 42 2.33 -1.54 12.46
C ILE A 42 1.91 -0.58 13.58
N GLU A 43 0.81 -0.86 14.28
CA GLU A 43 0.34 -0.03 15.40
C GLU A 43 1.29 -0.04 16.61
N ASP A 44 2.12 -1.09 16.74
CA ASP A 44 3.12 -1.24 17.80
C ASP A 44 4.43 -0.50 17.52
N LEU A 45 4.62 0.03 16.30
CA LEU A 45 5.83 0.75 15.94
C LEU A 45 5.85 2.15 16.56
N ASP A 46 6.98 2.51 17.17
CA ASP A 46 7.22 3.90 17.51
C ASP A 46 7.36 4.77 16.25
N LYS A 47 7.30 6.09 16.43
CA LYS A 47 7.34 7.04 15.30
C LYS A 47 8.58 6.84 14.41
N LEU A 48 9.76 6.60 15.00
CA LEU A 48 10.99 6.45 14.24
C LEU A 48 10.98 5.16 13.41
N SER A 49 10.53 4.07 14.03
CA SER A 49 10.42 2.75 13.40
C SER A 49 9.36 2.75 12.30
N PHE A 50 8.25 3.48 12.48
CA PHE A 50 7.23 3.65 11.47
C PHE A 50 7.73 4.42 10.24
N GLU A 51 8.49 5.51 10.44
CA GLU A 51 9.12 6.22 9.32
C GLU A 51 10.10 5.31 8.56
N LEU A 52 10.97 4.58 9.27
CA LEU A 52 11.89 3.64 8.65
C LEU A 52 11.17 2.49 7.93
N PHE A 53 10.05 2.02 8.48
CA PHE A 53 9.20 1.02 7.84
C PHE A 53 8.66 1.52 6.49
N LYS A 54 8.13 2.75 6.43
CA LYS A 54 7.63 3.34 5.18
C LYS A 54 8.73 3.44 4.13
N ASP A 55 9.90 3.94 4.50
CA ASP A 55 11.04 4.08 3.56
C ASP A 55 11.45 2.74 2.98
N LYS A 56 11.53 1.69 3.81
CA LYS A 56 11.86 0.34 3.36
C LYS A 56 10.75 -0.30 2.54
N LEU A 57 9.49 -0.03 2.87
CA LEU A 57 8.34 -0.54 2.12
C LEU A 57 8.35 -0.01 0.68
N THR A 58 8.67 1.26 0.46
CA THR A 58 8.83 1.82 -0.89
C THR A 58 9.89 1.07 -1.69
N VAL A 59 11.07 0.84 -1.11
CA VAL A 59 12.14 0.07 -1.77
C VAL A 59 11.71 -1.36 -2.08
N LEU A 60 10.99 -2.01 -1.16
CA LEU A 60 10.46 -3.35 -1.38
C LEU A 60 9.42 -3.38 -2.52
N MET A 61 8.53 -2.40 -2.60
CA MET A 61 7.53 -2.28 -3.66
C MET A 61 8.19 -2.16 -5.03
N ASP A 62 9.24 -1.33 -5.15
CA ASP A 62 10.00 -1.19 -6.40
C ASP A 62 10.64 -2.52 -6.82
N ALA A 63 11.25 -3.24 -5.88
CA ALA A 63 11.87 -4.54 -6.14
C ALA A 63 10.85 -5.60 -6.59
N VAL A 64 9.68 -5.65 -5.94
CA VAL A 64 8.58 -6.57 -6.32
C VAL A 64 8.06 -6.25 -7.73
N TYR A 65 7.88 -4.97 -8.06
CA TYR A 65 7.47 -4.57 -9.40
C TYR A 65 8.49 -5.02 -10.46
N GLN A 66 9.78 -4.73 -10.24
CA GLN A 66 10.85 -5.12 -11.17
C GLN A 66 10.87 -6.64 -11.38
N TRP A 67 10.82 -7.42 -10.31
CA TRP A 67 10.77 -8.88 -10.39
C TRP A 67 9.61 -9.38 -11.26
N HIS A 68 8.40 -8.82 -11.10
CA HIS A 68 7.26 -9.19 -11.94
C HIS A 68 7.44 -8.81 -13.41
N GLN A 69 8.09 -7.69 -13.72
CA GLN A 69 8.41 -7.33 -15.12
C GLN A 69 9.41 -8.30 -15.74
N GLU A 70 10.43 -8.71 -14.98
CA GLU A 70 11.42 -9.69 -15.44
C GLU A 70 10.78 -11.06 -15.70
N GLU A 71 9.90 -11.54 -14.82
CA GLU A 71 9.21 -12.81 -15.02
C GLU A 71 8.29 -12.79 -16.23
N LYS A 72 7.58 -11.68 -16.47
CA LYS A 72 6.77 -11.50 -17.69
C LYS A 72 7.63 -11.57 -18.96
N LEU A 73 8.80 -10.94 -18.95
CA LEU A 73 9.72 -10.98 -20.08
C LEU A 73 10.24 -12.39 -20.35
N LYS A 74 10.60 -13.14 -19.30
CA LYS A 74 11.07 -14.53 -19.44
C LYS A 74 10.00 -15.42 -20.09
N GLN A 75 8.74 -15.28 -19.68
CA GLN A 75 7.62 -16.06 -20.23
C GLN A 75 7.33 -15.74 -21.71
N GLN A 76 7.68 -14.54 -22.18
CA GLN A 76 7.51 -14.16 -23.60
C GLN A 76 8.64 -14.68 -24.49
N LEU A 77 9.78 -15.05 -23.91
CA LEU A 77 10.96 -15.54 -24.60
C LEU A 77 11.11 -17.08 -24.59
N SER A 78 10.26 -17.76 -23.82
CA SER A 78 10.16 -19.24 -23.72
C SER A 78 9.10 -19.80 -24.65
#